data_AF-A0AA87J291-F1
#
_entry.id   AF-A0AA87J291-F1
#
_cell.length_a   1.000
_cell.length_b   1.000
_cell.length_c   1.000
_cell.angle_alpha   90.00
_cell.angle_beta   90.00
_cell.angle_gamma   90.00
#
_symmetry.space_group_name_H-M   'P 1'
#
loop_
_entity.id
_entity.type
_entity.pdbx_description
1 polymer ?
#
loop_
_entity_poly.entity_id
_entity_poly.type
_entity_poly.pdbx_seq_one_letter_code
_entity_poly.pdbx_strand_id
1 'polypeptide(L)' 'MRNKYLKQLYARRTELESKLELYIARYCFGDGEVEDGTEADLKERIREISDEIAVLEQGHNS' A
#
# COMPACT_ATOMS: atom_id res chain seq x y z
N MET A 1 -9.61 -17.78 10.95
CA MET A 1 -8.93 -17.62 9.63
C MET A 1 -8.99 -16.18 9.12
N ARG A 2 -10.17 -15.52 9.11
CA ARG A 2 -10.33 -14.11 8.67
C ARG A 2 -9.43 -13.10 9.39
N ASN A 3 -9.26 -13.20 10.71
CA ASN A 3 -8.36 -12.31 11.47
C ASN A 3 -6.87 -12.48 11.10
N LYS A 4 -6.43 -13.69 10.73
CA LYS A 4 -5.05 -13.93 10.25
C LYS A 4 -4.84 -13.32 8.88
N TYR A 5 -5.83 -13.43 8.00
CA TYR A 5 -5.80 -12.81 6.68
C TYR A 5 -5.81 -11.28 6.76
N LEU A 6 -6.66 -10.70 7.60
CA LEU A 6 -6.69 -9.26 7.85
C LEU A 6 -5.33 -8.74 8.38
N LYS A 7 -4.69 -9.46 9.30
CA LYS A 7 -3.33 -9.15 9.76
C LYS A 7 -2.30 -9.20 8.64
N GLN A 8 -2.41 -10.15 7.70
CA GLN A 8 -1.53 -10.23 6.54
C GLN A 8 -1.73 -9.05 5.59
N LEU A 9 -2.98 -8.62 5.36
CA LEU A 9 -3.29 -7.44 4.55
C LEU A 9 -2.71 -6.17 5.16
N TYR A 10 -2.85 -5.96 6.47
CA TYR A 10 -2.22 -4.81 7.15
C TYR A 10 -0.69 -4.84 7.06
N ALA A 11 -0.07 -6.01 7.29
CA ALA A 11 1.38 -6.16 7.17
C ALA A 11 1.84 -5.84 5.74
N ARG A 12 1.10 -6.31 4.73
CA ARG A 12 1.40 -6.05 3.32
C ARG A 12 1.22 -4.58 2.95
N ARG A 13 0.16 -3.92 3.44
CA ARG A 13 -0.04 -2.48 3.22
C ARG A 13 1.11 -1.67 3.79
N THR A 14 1.51 -1.96 5.03
CA THR A 14 2.63 -1.30 5.72
C THR A 14 3.95 -1.46 4.95
N GLU A 15 4.19 -2.66 4.40
CA GLU A 15 5.37 -2.92 3.56
C GLU A 15 5.39 -2.06 2.27
N LEU A 16 4.23 -1.90 1.63
CA LEU A 16 4.11 -1.09 0.41
C LEU A 16 4.21 0.41 0.72
N GLU A 17 3.60 0.88 1.79
CA GLU A 17 3.73 2.27 2.28
C GLU A 17 5.20 2.60 2.56
N SER A 18 5.93 1.71 3.24
CA SER A 18 7.36 1.88 3.50
C SER A 18 8.19 1.92 2.19
N LYS A 19 7.83 1.11 1.19
CA LYS A 19 8.49 1.14 -0.12
C LYS A 19 8.24 2.44 -0.86
N LEU A 20 7.01 2.95 -0.80
CA LEU A 20 6.63 4.22 -1.40
C LEU A 20 7.38 5.38 -0.74
N GLU A 21 7.46 5.41 0.59
CA GLU A 21 8.24 6.42 1.32
C GLU A 21 9.72 6.40 0.91
N LEU A 22 10.33 5.21 0.83
CA LEU A 22 11.72 5.06 0.38
C LEU A 22 11.91 5.42 -1.10
N TYR A 23 10.89 5.22 -1.94
CA TYR A 23 10.91 5.64 -3.34
C TYR A 23 10.90 7.17 -3.40
N ILE A 24 9.89 7.81 -2.78
CA ILE A 24 9.75 9.27 -2.72
C ILE A 24 11.03 9.90 -2.16
N ALA A 25 11.55 9.41 -1.03
CA ALA A 25 12.76 9.95 -0.40
C ALA A 25 14.01 9.86 -1.30
N ARG A 26 14.10 8.85 -2.18
CA ARG A 26 15.19 8.72 -3.16
C ARG A 26 15.10 9.75 -4.29
N TYR A 27 13.88 10.11 -4.70
CA TYR A 27 13.64 11.06 -5.78
C TYR A 27 13.44 12.51 -5.29
N CYS A 28 13.29 12.74 -3.98
CA CYS A 28 13.19 14.08 -3.39
C CYS A 28 14.41 15.00 -3.62
N PHE A 29 15.56 14.47 -4.06
CA PHE A 29 16.81 15.24 -4.20
C PHE A 29 17.48 15.12 -5.58
N GLY A 30 16.85 14.49 -6.57
CA GLY A 30 17.43 14.27 -7.90
C GLY A 30 16.59 14.92 -9.01
N ASP A 31 17.22 15.72 -9.86
CA ASP A 31 16.65 16.42 -11.04
C ASP A 31 16.07 15.50 -12.15
N GLY A 32 15.85 14.23 -11.87
CA GLY A 32 15.24 13.29 -12.81
C GLY A 32 13.98 12.71 -12.20
N GLU A 33 12.83 13.24 -12.62
CA GLU A 33 11.58 12.48 -12.53
C GLU A 33 11.76 11.21 -13.36
N VAL A 34 12.17 10.12 -12.71
CA VAL A 34 12.06 8.80 -13.29
C VAL A 34 10.60 8.41 -13.11
N GLU A 35 9.74 8.87 -14.03
CA GLU A 35 8.39 8.33 -14.23
C GLU A 35 8.50 6.93 -14.84
N ASP A 36 9.01 5.96 -14.07
CA ASP A 36 9.02 4.55 -14.46
C ASP A 36 7.71 3.82 -14.11
N GLY A 37 6.73 4.54 -13.56
CA GLY A 37 5.45 4.01 -13.12
C GLY A 37 5.45 3.41 -11.72
N THR A 38 6.61 3.27 -11.06
CA THR A 38 6.72 2.59 -9.75
C THR A 38 5.87 3.27 -8.67
N GLU A 39 5.84 4.61 -8.63
CA GLU A 39 5.01 5.34 -7.67
C GLU A 39 3.51 5.08 -7.89
N ALA A 40 3.07 5.10 -9.15
CA ALA A 40 1.68 4.86 -9.51
C ALA A 40 1.26 3.44 -9.15
N ASP A 41 2.08 2.44 -9.48
CA ASP A 41 1.86 1.03 -9.16
C ASP A 41 1.78 0.79 -7.64
N LEU A 42 2.69 1.41 -6.87
CA LEU A 42 2.66 1.32 -5.40
C LEU A 42 1.38 1.93 -4.82
N LYS A 43 0.97 3.10 -5.31
CA LYS A 43 -0.26 3.77 -4.88
C LYS A 43 -1.50 2.96 -5.22
N GLU A 44 -1.57 2.41 -6.44
CA GLU A 44 -2.68 1.54 -6.87
C GLU A 44 -2.77 0.31 -5.96
N ARG A 45 -1.65 -0.37 -5.73
CA ARG A 45 -1.64 -1.58 -4.90
C ARG A 45 -1.99 -1.31 -3.44
N ILE A 46 -1.58 -0.17 -2.88
CA ILE A 46 -1.98 0.26 -1.53
C ILE A 46 -3.48 0.52 -1.48
N ARG A 47 -4.06 1.16 -2.51
CA ARG A 47 -5.51 1.39 -2.60
C ARG A 47 -6.28 0.08 -2.62
N GLU A 48 -5.92 -0.86 -3.50
CA GLU A 48 -6.60 -2.16 -3.61
C GLU A 48 -6.65 -2.91 -2.26
N ILE A 49 -5.52 -2.97 -1.55
CA ILE A 49 -5.44 -3.63 -0.24
C ILE A 49 -6.26 -2.88 0.81
N SER A 50 -6.28 -1.54 0.75
CA SER A 50 -7.07 -0.73 1.69
C SER A 50 -8.57 -0.92 1.49
N ASP A 51 -9.02 -1.01 0.23
CA ASP A 51 -10.41 -1.30 -0.10
C ASP A 51 -10.81 -2.70 0.38
N GLU A 52 -9.94 -3.70 0.18
CA GLU A 52 -10.18 -5.06 0.68
C GLU A 52 -10.28 -5.12 2.21
N ILE A 53 -9.37 -4.43 2.91
CA ILE A 53 -9.43 -4.29 4.38
C ILE A 53 -10.77 -3.68 4.79
N ALA A 54 -11.19 -2.58 4.15
CA ALA A 54 -12.44 -1.90 4.48
C ALA A 54 -13.66 -2.83 4.30
N VAL A 55 -13.71 -3.61 3.23
CA VAL A 55 -14.78 -4.60 3.00
C VAL A 55 -14.78 -5.67 4.09
N LEU A 56 -13.61 -6.19 4.48
CA LEU A 56 -13.50 -7.21 5.51
C LEU A 56 -13.86 -6.70 6.91
N GLU A 57 -13.57 -5.44 7.21
CA GLU A 57 -13.91 -4.80 8.48
C GLU A 57 -15.41 -4.44 8.56
N GLN A 58 -16.00 -3.93 7.47
CA GLN A 58 -17.44 -3.67 7.42
C GLN A 58 -18.26 -4.95 7.59
N GLY A 59 -17.81 -6.05 6.97
CA GLY A 59 -18.39 -7.38 7.16
C GLY A 59 -18.16 -8.01 8.55
N HIS A 60 -17.44 -7.34 9.45
CA HIS A 60 -17.29 -7.74 10.85
C HIS A 60 -18.28 -7.02 11.78
N ASN A 61 -18.79 -5.85 11.37
CA ASN A 61 -19.61 -4.97 12.19
C ASN A 61 -21.13 -5.10 11.91
N SER A 62 -21.54 -6.16 11.21
CA SER A 62 -22.93 -6.50 10.84
C SER A 62 -23.39 -7.78 11.51
#